data_AF-A0A925USX6-F1
#
_entry.id   AF-A0A925USX6-F1
#
_cell.length_a   1.000
_cell.length_b   1.000
_cell.length_c   1.000
_cell.angle_alpha   90.00
_cell.angle_beta   90.00
_cell.angle_gamma   90.00
#
_symmetry.space_group_name_H-M   'P 1'
#
loop_
_entity.id
_entity.type
_entity.pdbx_description
1 polymer ?
#
loop_
_entity_poly.entity_id
_entity_poly.type
_entity_poly.pdbx_seq_one_letter_code
_entity_poly.pdbx_strand_id
1 'polypeptide(L)'
;MKIKIMEGTSLQFINEKLLDCPDIIRKKVYIDNKYEAYFIYINGLVDNDLLQRDFIKPIVSMKLEELSNSHTILNLACFETTLIYDSMVAVESIMSGNSVFISDALNFVVSCNLSETEKRSIDEPSTEKNIRGPHIGFVEHLGTNLSILRGKIKNDRLKFKTVTLGVQTNQ
;
A
#
# COMPACT_ATOMS: atom_id res chain seq x y z
N MET A 1 12.44 -22.27 23.15
CA MET A 1 13.39 -21.14 23.21
C MET A 1 12.91 -20.10 22.22
N LYS A 2 12.17 -19.09 22.66
CA LYS A 2 11.65 -18.03 21.79
C LYS A 2 12.81 -17.10 21.43
N ILE A 3 13.23 -17.14 20.17
CA ILE A 3 14.27 -16.25 19.65
C ILE A 3 13.68 -14.84 19.64
N LYS A 4 14.35 -13.97 20.37
CA LYS A 4 14.17 -12.53 20.44
C LYS A 4 14.54 -11.97 19.06
N ILE A 5 13.56 -11.68 18.21
CA ILE A 5 13.81 -10.97 16.94
C ILE A 5 13.78 -9.47 17.25
N MET A 6 14.82 -8.81 16.77
CA MET A 6 15.20 -7.41 16.96
C MET A 6 14.06 -6.42 16.69
N GLU A 7 14.10 -5.26 17.36
CA GLU A 7 13.18 -4.12 17.23
C GLU A 7 13.34 -3.37 15.88
N GLY A 8 13.29 -4.09 14.76
CA GLY A 8 13.25 -3.53 13.41
C GLY A 8 12.07 -4.12 12.65
N THR A 9 11.18 -3.25 12.16
CA THR A 9 10.03 -3.54 11.29
C THR A 9 9.34 -4.91 11.47
N SER A 10 8.40 -4.99 12.40
CA SER A 10 7.65 -6.23 12.69
C SER A 10 6.38 -6.34 11.84
N LEU A 11 6.29 -7.41 11.04
CA LEU A 11 5.07 -7.76 10.30
C LEU A 11 3.86 -7.92 11.24
N GLN A 12 4.08 -8.50 12.43
CA GLN A 12 3.03 -8.69 13.43
C GLN A 12 2.46 -7.34 13.90
N PHE A 13 3.33 -6.35 14.18
CA PHE A 13 2.90 -5.02 14.60
C PHE A 13 2.07 -4.31 13.53
N ILE A 14 2.52 -4.35 12.27
CA ILE A 14 1.80 -3.73 11.14
C ILE A 14 0.44 -4.40 10.98
N ASN A 15 0.37 -5.74 11.04
CA ASN A 15 -0.89 -6.47 10.94
C ASN A 15 -1.86 -6.13 12.06
N GLU A 16 -1.39 -5.98 13.30
CA GLU A 16 -2.22 -5.61 14.44
C GLU A 16 -2.77 -4.18 14.31
N LYS A 17 -1.94 -3.22 13.87
CA LYS A 17 -2.39 -1.84 13.67
C LYS A 17 -3.44 -1.71 12.58
N LEU A 18 -3.28 -2.50 11.52
CA LEU A 18 -4.13 -2.50 10.32
C LEU A 18 -5.28 -3.50 10.39
N LEU A 19 -5.53 -4.11 11.56
CA LEU A 19 -6.67 -5.01 11.78
C LEU A 19 -7.99 -4.28 11.49
N ASP A 20 -8.98 -5.02 10.98
CA ASP A 20 -10.34 -4.55 10.68
C ASP A 20 -10.47 -3.45 9.61
N CYS A 21 -9.43 -3.21 8.81
CA CYS A 21 -9.49 -2.28 7.68
C CYS A 21 -9.84 -3.04 6.37
N PRO A 22 -11.08 -2.93 5.84
CA PRO A 22 -11.55 -3.70 4.70
C PRO A 22 -10.93 -3.25 3.36
N ASP A 23 -10.40 -2.04 3.33
CA ASP A 23 -9.77 -1.40 2.18
C ASP A 23 -8.27 -1.72 2.10
N ILE A 24 -7.68 -2.37 3.10
CA ILE A 24 -6.27 -2.76 3.09
C ILE A 24 -6.12 -4.14 2.47
N ILE A 25 -5.42 -4.18 1.33
CA ILE A 25 -5.06 -5.41 0.64
C ILE A 25 -3.73 -5.92 1.18
N ARG A 26 -3.67 -7.22 1.43
CA ARG A 26 -2.46 -7.96 1.81
C ARG A 26 -2.26 -9.08 0.82
N LYS A 27 -1.28 -8.92 -0.08
CA LYS A 27 -0.94 -9.94 -1.07
C LYS A 27 0.29 -10.71 -0.60
N LYS A 28 0.08 -11.95 -0.17
CA LYS A 28 1.14 -12.88 0.23
C LYS A 28 1.92 -13.37 -0.98
N VAL A 29 3.24 -13.42 -0.85
CA VAL A 29 4.18 -13.97 -1.84
C VAL A 29 5.29 -14.75 -1.13
N TYR A 30 6.07 -15.51 -1.90
CA TYR A 30 7.25 -16.21 -1.41
C TYR A 30 8.47 -15.80 -2.22
N ILE A 31 9.51 -15.30 -1.54
CA ILE A 31 10.83 -15.03 -2.12
C ILE A 31 11.67 -16.30 -2.01
N ASP A 32 12.38 -16.64 -3.09
CA ASP A 32 13.19 -17.87 -3.21
C ASP A 32 12.39 -19.14 -2.85
N ASN A 33 11.07 -19.15 -3.05
CA ASN A 33 10.15 -20.21 -2.64
C ASN A 33 10.23 -20.61 -1.16
N LYS A 34 10.77 -19.75 -0.30
CA LYS A 34 11.06 -20.06 1.10
C LYS A 34 10.64 -18.96 2.06
N TYR A 35 10.96 -17.71 1.73
CA TYR A 35 10.74 -16.59 2.62
C TYR A 35 9.38 -15.97 2.34
N GLU A 36 8.49 -16.09 3.31
CA GLU A 36 7.17 -15.48 3.25
C GLU A 36 7.27 -13.95 3.32
N ALA A 37 6.57 -13.29 2.41
CA ALA A 37 6.56 -11.83 2.31
C ALA A 37 5.19 -11.33 1.89
N TYR A 38 4.96 -10.03 2.07
CA TYR A 38 3.67 -9.39 1.83
C TYR A 38 3.84 -8.07 1.10
N PHE A 39 2.97 -7.83 0.12
CA PHE A 39 2.65 -6.49 -0.35
C PHE A 39 1.41 -5.99 0.38
N ILE A 40 1.50 -4.80 0.96
CA ILE A 40 0.41 -4.18 1.73
C ILE A 40 0.14 -2.79 1.15
N TYR A 41 -1.12 -2.52 0.82
CA TYR A 41 -1.54 -1.27 0.22
C TYR A 41 -3.04 -1.04 0.42
N ILE A 42 -3.50 0.19 0.17
CA ILE A 42 -4.93 0.53 0.23
C ILE A 42 -5.53 0.41 -1.17
N ASN A 43 -6.61 -0.35 -1.28
CA ASN A 43 -7.37 -0.48 -2.51
C ASN A 43 -7.92 0.89 -2.96
N GLY A 44 -7.73 1.20 -4.24
CA GLY A 44 -8.19 2.46 -4.84
C GLY A 44 -7.33 3.70 -4.54
N LEU A 45 -6.19 3.56 -3.83
CA LEU A 45 -5.17 4.62 -3.75
C LEU A 45 -3.92 4.34 -4.59
N VAL A 46 -3.86 3.14 -5.17
CA VAL A 46 -2.70 2.63 -5.92
C VAL A 46 -3.16 2.22 -7.31
N ASP A 47 -2.37 2.61 -8.32
CA ASP A 47 -2.53 2.12 -9.69
C ASP A 47 -2.09 0.64 -9.74
N ASN A 48 -3.05 -0.27 -9.97
CA ASN A 48 -2.79 -1.71 -9.95
C ASN A 48 -1.85 -2.17 -11.07
N ASP A 49 -1.85 -1.48 -12.22
CA ASP A 49 -0.97 -1.84 -13.34
C ASP A 49 0.48 -1.48 -13.00
N LEU A 50 0.71 -0.30 -12.43
CA LEU A 50 2.03 0.08 -11.91
C LEU A 50 2.48 -0.83 -10.77
N LEU A 51 1.59 -1.10 -9.81
CA LEU A 51 1.88 -2.02 -8.70
C LEU A 51 2.36 -3.37 -9.20
N GLN A 52 1.65 -3.94 -10.17
CA GLN A 52 2.00 -5.24 -10.70
C GLN A 52 3.29 -5.17 -11.55
N ARG A 53 3.47 -4.14 -12.38
CA ARG A 53 4.59 -4.02 -13.33
C ARG A 53 5.89 -3.56 -12.67
N ASP A 54 5.84 -2.54 -11.84
CA ASP A 54 7.01 -1.78 -11.37
C ASP A 54 7.44 -2.14 -9.96
N PHE A 55 6.56 -2.79 -9.17
CA PHE A 55 6.86 -3.16 -7.79
C PHE A 55 6.81 -4.67 -7.57
N ILE A 56 5.67 -5.32 -7.82
CA ILE A 56 5.51 -6.76 -7.53
C ILE A 56 6.41 -7.63 -8.40
N LYS A 57 6.34 -7.48 -9.73
CA LYS A 57 7.15 -8.31 -10.64
C LYS A 57 8.66 -8.20 -10.38
N PRO A 58 9.26 -7.00 -10.24
CA PRO A 58 10.68 -6.87 -9.95
C PRO A 58 11.06 -7.53 -8.62
N ILE A 59 10.33 -7.25 -7.54
CA ILE A 59 10.66 -7.80 -6.21
C ILE A 59 10.54 -9.32 -6.18
N VAL A 60 9.50 -9.90 -6.76
CA VAL A 60 9.32 -11.36 -6.78
C VAL A 60 10.36 -12.05 -7.67
N SER A 61 10.91 -11.35 -8.67
CA SER A 61 11.98 -11.88 -9.53
C SER A 61 13.38 -11.82 -8.90
N MET A 62 13.55 -11.03 -7.83
CA MET A 62 14.83 -10.89 -7.12
C MET A 62 15.02 -11.99 -6.07
N LYS A 63 16.28 -12.33 -5.83
CA LYS A 63 16.67 -13.20 -4.70
C LYS A 63 16.71 -12.41 -3.40
N LEU A 64 16.64 -13.11 -2.26
CA LEU A 64 16.75 -12.46 -0.95
C LEU A 64 18.04 -11.64 -0.78
N GLU A 65 19.15 -12.12 -1.32
CA GLU A 65 20.45 -11.42 -1.28
C GLU A 65 20.39 -10.06 -2.00
N GLU A 66 19.68 -10.00 -3.12
CA GLU A 66 19.48 -8.77 -3.89
C GLU A 66 18.53 -7.82 -3.15
N LEU A 67 17.46 -8.37 -2.56
CA LEU A 67 16.50 -7.59 -1.77
C LEU A 67 17.10 -7.03 -0.48
N SER A 68 18.14 -7.68 0.06
CA SER A 68 18.86 -7.21 1.24
C SER A 68 19.82 -6.04 0.91
N ASN A 69 20.12 -5.81 -0.37
CA ASN A 69 20.96 -4.71 -0.82
C ASN A 69 20.13 -3.45 -1.07
N SER A 70 20.31 -2.44 -0.20
CA SER A 70 19.60 -1.16 -0.29
C SER A 70 19.77 -0.46 -1.64
N HIS A 71 20.95 -0.53 -2.27
CA HIS A 71 21.19 0.08 -3.57
C HIS A 71 20.39 -0.58 -4.69
N THR A 72 20.26 -1.91 -4.66
CA THR A 72 19.44 -2.65 -5.64
C THR A 72 17.98 -2.23 -5.54
N ILE A 73 17.45 -2.13 -4.31
CA ILE A 73 16.07 -1.73 -4.06
C ILE A 73 15.81 -0.28 -4.47
N LEU A 74 16.72 0.65 -4.16
CA LEU A 74 16.57 2.06 -4.51
C LEU A 74 16.57 2.30 -6.03
N ASN A 75 17.12 1.36 -6.81
CA ASN A 75 17.13 1.42 -8.27
C ASN A 75 15.91 0.75 -8.94
N LEU A 76 14.92 0.30 -8.16
CA LEU A 76 13.65 -0.17 -8.73
C LEU A 76 13.01 0.93 -9.58
N ALA A 77 12.36 0.53 -10.68
CA ALA A 77 11.69 1.43 -11.62
C ALA A 77 10.36 2.01 -11.06
N CYS A 78 10.32 2.32 -9.77
CA CYS A 78 9.22 2.98 -9.10
C CYS A 78 9.49 4.49 -8.99
N PHE A 79 8.45 5.31 -8.95
CA PHE A 79 8.54 6.77 -8.90
C PHE A 79 9.35 7.27 -7.69
N GLU A 80 9.00 6.77 -6.50
CA GLU A 80 9.71 7.09 -5.27
C GLU A 80 9.79 5.83 -4.40
N THR A 81 11.00 5.30 -4.23
CA THR A 81 11.28 4.14 -3.38
C THR A 81 12.00 4.59 -2.11
N THR A 82 11.47 4.18 -0.96
CA THR A 82 12.00 4.51 0.36
C THR A 82 12.20 3.25 1.20
N LEU A 83 13.28 3.21 1.97
CA LEU A 83 13.56 2.13 2.93
C LEU A 83 13.17 2.58 4.32
N ILE A 84 12.25 1.85 4.95
CA ILE A 84 11.68 2.18 6.25
C ILE A 84 12.09 1.12 7.26
N TYR A 85 12.77 1.52 8.33
CA TYR A 85 13.22 0.61 9.39
C TYR A 85 12.23 0.56 10.57
N ASP A 86 11.37 1.58 10.70
CA ASP A 86 10.40 1.73 11.78
C ASP A 86 9.00 1.24 11.37
N SER A 87 8.39 0.40 12.20
CA SER A 87 7.09 -0.20 11.90
C SER A 87 5.94 0.81 11.88
N MET A 88 6.00 1.85 12.72
CA MET A 88 5.00 2.91 12.76
C MET A 88 5.10 3.78 11.51
N VAL A 89 6.30 4.13 11.08
CA VAL A 89 6.52 4.87 9.82
C VAL A 89 6.03 4.04 8.62
N ALA A 90 6.19 2.72 8.65
CA ALA A 90 5.63 1.84 7.61
C ALA A 90 4.10 1.88 7.59
N VAL A 91 3.45 1.87 8.76
CA VAL A 91 1.99 2.05 8.86
C VAL A 91 1.57 3.41 8.30
N GLU A 92 2.22 4.50 8.70
CA GLU A 92 1.94 5.85 8.21
C GLU A 92 2.10 5.96 6.69
N SER A 93 3.11 5.29 6.14
CA SER A 93 3.35 5.21 4.69
C SER A 93 2.19 4.54 3.96
N ILE A 94 1.71 3.38 4.47
CA ILE A 94 0.52 2.72 3.93
C ILE A 94 -0.68 3.65 4.03
N MET A 95 -0.90 4.30 5.18
CA MET A 95 -2.03 5.22 5.40
C MET A 95 -1.99 6.43 4.46
N SER A 96 -0.80 6.82 4.02
CA SER A 96 -0.58 7.91 3.06
C SER A 96 -0.85 7.50 1.61
N GLY A 97 -1.12 6.22 1.34
CA GLY A 97 -1.43 5.70 0.01
C GLY A 97 -0.26 4.99 -0.68
N ASN A 98 0.88 4.81 0.00
CA ASN A 98 1.99 4.07 -0.56
C ASN A 98 1.73 2.57 -0.52
N SER A 99 2.35 1.86 -1.47
CA SER A 99 2.44 0.41 -1.44
C SER A 99 3.70 0.00 -0.72
N VAL A 100 3.61 -0.95 0.21
CA VAL A 100 4.78 -1.43 0.93
C VAL A 100 5.01 -2.92 0.70
N PHE A 101 6.28 -3.32 0.71
CA PHE A 101 6.73 -4.70 0.71
C PHE A 101 7.49 -5.00 1.99
N ILE A 102 7.14 -6.11 2.63
CA ILE A 102 7.72 -6.55 3.91
C ILE A 102 7.97 -8.05 3.91
N SER A 103 9.08 -8.46 4.53
CA SER A 103 9.46 -9.85 4.78
C SER A 103 10.17 -9.93 6.12
N ASP A 104 9.88 -10.95 6.93
CA ASP A 104 10.60 -11.20 8.20
C ASP A 104 12.09 -11.55 7.97
N ALA A 105 12.47 -11.84 6.71
CA ALA A 105 13.85 -12.08 6.31
C ALA A 105 14.64 -10.77 6.04
N LEU A 106 13.98 -9.62 6.02
CA LEU A 106 14.58 -8.30 5.82
C LEU A 106 14.46 -7.46 7.09
N ASN A 107 15.40 -6.55 7.31
CA ASN A 107 15.42 -5.64 8.45
C ASN A 107 14.78 -4.27 8.16
N PHE A 108 14.14 -4.14 7.00
CA PHE A 108 13.44 -2.94 6.56
C PHE A 108 12.22 -3.30 5.71
N VAL A 109 11.33 -2.33 5.59
CA VAL A 109 10.19 -2.30 4.67
C VAL A 109 10.55 -1.44 3.46
N VAL A 110 10.20 -1.93 2.28
CA VAL A 110 10.31 -1.15 1.04
C VAL A 110 8.98 -0.45 0.81
N SER A 111 8.97 0.87 0.73
CA SER A 111 7.79 1.67 0.42
C SER A 111 7.94 2.29 -0.96
N CYS A 112 6.92 2.14 -1.80
CA CYS A 112 6.84 2.72 -3.13
C CYS A 112 5.56 3.55 -3.30
N ASN A 113 5.73 4.80 -3.74
CA ASN A 113 4.62 5.63 -4.16
C ASN A 113 4.20 5.26 -5.59
N LEU A 114 2.97 4.81 -5.74
CA LEU A 114 2.38 4.33 -7.00
C LEU A 114 0.98 4.95 -7.21
N SER A 115 0.79 6.14 -6.66
CA SER A 115 -0.50 6.83 -6.71
C SER A 115 -0.74 7.46 -8.09
N GLU A 116 -1.96 7.35 -8.62
CA GLU A 116 -2.34 7.94 -9.92
C GLU A 116 -2.18 9.47 -9.95
N THR A 117 -2.28 10.13 -8.79
CA THR A 117 -2.21 11.60 -8.67
C THR A 117 -0.83 12.14 -9.06
N GLU A 118 0.24 11.39 -8.81
CA GLU A 118 1.60 11.83 -9.15
C GLU A 118 1.89 11.74 -10.65
N LYS A 119 1.34 10.74 -11.35
CA LYS A 119 1.37 10.67 -12.83
C LYS A 119 0.75 11.91 -13.49
N ARG A 120 -0.39 12.37 -12.97
CA ARG A 120 -1.10 13.57 -13.50
C ARG A 120 -0.33 14.88 -13.30
N SER A 121 0.70 14.89 -12.45
CA SER A 121 1.56 16.05 -12.25
C SER A 121 2.68 16.14 -13.29
N ILE A 122 3.01 15.04 -13.98
CA ILE A 122 4.08 14.96 -14.98
C ILE A 122 3.51 15.06 -16.41
N ASP A 123 2.33 14.52 -16.67
CA ASP A 123 1.61 14.74 -17.93
C ASP A 123 0.89 16.11 -17.88
N GLU A 124 1.48 17.15 -18.48
CA GLU A 124 0.79 18.41 -18.72
C GLU A 124 -0.53 18.16 -19.50
N PRO A 125 -1.68 18.66 -19.05
CA PRO A 125 -2.93 18.45 -19.77
C PRO A 125 -2.92 19.29 -21.06
N SER A 126 -3.09 18.62 -22.20
CA SER A 126 -3.49 19.27 -23.44
C SER A 126 -4.91 19.83 -23.28
N THR A 127 -4.98 21.16 -23.16
CA THR A 127 -6.07 22.10 -23.47
C THR A 127 -7.47 21.50 -23.66
N GLU A 128 -8.40 21.78 -22.74
CA GLU A 128 -9.44 22.81 -22.88
C GLU A 128 -10.67 22.55 -21.99
N LYS A 129 -11.31 23.64 -21.58
CA LYS A 129 -12.35 23.79 -20.55
C LYS A 129 -13.58 22.91 -20.75
N ASN A 130 -14.13 22.43 -19.64
CA ASN A 130 -15.57 22.55 -19.42
C ASN A 130 -15.94 22.75 -17.94
N ILE A 131 -16.74 23.79 -17.72
CA ILE A 131 -17.33 24.18 -16.44
C ILE A 131 -18.44 23.18 -16.11
N ARG A 132 -18.31 22.44 -15.00
CA ARG A 132 -19.42 21.91 -14.20
C ARG A 132 -18.91 21.62 -12.79
N GLY A 133 -19.62 22.16 -11.79
CA GLY A 133 -19.22 22.17 -10.39
C GLY A 133 -18.98 20.78 -9.78
N PRO A 134 -18.46 20.72 -8.54
CA PRO A 134 -18.03 19.47 -7.90
C PRO A 134 -19.26 18.64 -7.49
N HIS A 135 -19.78 17.84 -8.41
CA HIS A 135 -20.67 16.74 -8.07
C HIS A 135 -19.84 15.62 -7.44
N ILE A 136 -19.48 15.78 -6.17
CA ILE A 136 -19.06 14.66 -5.32
C ILE A 136 -20.36 13.97 -4.87
N GLY A 137 -21.01 13.27 -5.79
CA GLY A 137 -22.05 12.31 -5.45
C GLY A 137 -21.39 11.09 -4.83
N PHE A 138 -21.84 10.66 -3.65
CA PHE A 138 -21.49 9.35 -3.11
C PHE A 138 -21.85 8.30 -4.16
N VAL A 139 -20.86 7.56 -4.65
CA VAL A 139 -21.06 6.49 -5.64
C VAL A 139 -21.45 5.22 -4.87
N GLU A 140 -22.37 4.41 -5.39
CA GLU A 140 -22.92 3.22 -4.72
C GLU A 140 -21.87 2.15 -4.30
N HIS A 141 -20.63 2.31 -4.76
CA HIS A 141 -19.50 1.47 -4.37
C HIS A 141 -18.80 2.03 -3.12
N LEU A 142 -18.95 1.32 -2.00
CA LEU A 142 -18.30 1.63 -0.72
C LEU A 142 -16.79 1.85 -0.87
N GLY A 143 -16.11 1.00 -1.66
CA GLY A 143 -14.67 1.08 -1.90
C GLY A 143 -14.25 2.45 -2.44
N THR A 144 -14.95 2.97 -3.45
CA THR A 144 -14.65 4.29 -4.05
C THR A 144 -14.80 5.42 -3.04
N ASN A 145 -15.85 5.39 -2.21
CA ASN A 145 -16.06 6.42 -1.18
C ASN A 145 -15.00 6.34 -0.08
N LEU A 146 -14.57 5.13 0.30
CA LEU A 146 -13.48 4.93 1.25
C LEU A 146 -12.15 5.50 0.71
N SER A 147 -11.82 5.23 -0.56
CA SER A 147 -10.62 5.79 -1.20
C SER A 147 -10.67 7.32 -1.26
N ILE A 148 -11.83 7.93 -1.57
CA ILE A 148 -11.99 9.39 -1.53
C ILE A 148 -11.77 9.95 -0.12
N LEU A 149 -12.34 9.33 0.90
CA LEU A 149 -12.18 9.76 2.29
C LEU A 149 -10.72 9.66 2.74
N ARG A 150 -10.02 8.58 2.39
CA ARG A 150 -8.59 8.44 2.70
C ARG A 150 -7.71 9.42 1.92
N GLY A 151 -7.99 9.66 0.65
CA GLY A 151 -7.27 10.67 -0.14
C GLY A 151 -7.39 12.08 0.45
N LYS A 152 -8.54 12.39 1.08
CA LYS A 152 -8.77 13.68 1.77
C LYS A 152 -8.23 13.73 3.20
N ILE A 153 -8.26 12.61 3.92
CA ILE A 153 -7.87 12.52 5.33
C ILE A 153 -6.65 11.59 5.46
N LYS A 154 -5.47 12.18 5.41
CA LYS A 154 -4.18 11.50 5.64
C LYS A 154 -3.90 11.38 7.15
N ASN A 155 -4.72 10.61 7.87
CA ASN A 155 -4.58 10.41 9.32
C ASN A 155 -4.60 8.90 9.63
N ASP A 156 -3.56 8.43 10.32
CA ASP A 156 -3.36 7.04 10.72
C ASP A 156 -4.38 6.53 11.75
N ARG A 157 -5.08 7.45 12.44
CA ARG A 157 -6.16 7.15 13.38
C ARG A 157 -7.51 6.96 12.71
N LEU A 158 -7.64 7.27 11.41
CA LEU A 158 -8.88 7.04 10.68
C LEU A 158 -9.03 5.53 10.41
N LYS A 159 -9.93 4.88 11.16
CA LYS A 159 -10.28 3.47 10.95
C LYS A 159 -11.69 3.35 10.38
N PHE A 160 -11.83 2.56 9.32
CA PHE A 160 -13.13 2.19 8.77
C PHE A 160 -13.52 0.81 9.28
N LYS A 161 -14.74 0.69 9.81
CA LYS A 161 -15.32 -0.59 10.22
C LYS A 161 -16.56 -0.86 9.38
N THR A 162 -16.56 -1.96 8.65
CA THR A 162 -17.78 -2.40 7.95
C THR A 162 -18.72 -3.05 8.95
N VAL A 163 -19.98 -2.61 8.97
CA VAL A 163 -21.05 -3.24 9.73
C VAL A 163 -22.18 -3.54 8.75
N THR A 164 -22.58 -4.82 8.66
CA THR A 164 -23.74 -5.21 7.86
C THR A 164 -24.99 -5.05 8.71
N LEU A 165 -25.90 -4.15 8.29
CA LEU A 165 -27.19 -3.91 8.94
C LEU A 165 -28.31 -4.28 7.98
N GLY A 166 -29.13 -5.27 8.34
CA GLY A 166 -30.28 -5.74 7.54
C GLY A 166 -30.75 -7.13 7.98
N VAL A 167 -32.07 -7.35 8.06
CA VAL A 167 -32.68 -8.63 8.50
C VAL A 167 -33.23 -9.44 7.32
N GLN A 168 -33.50 -8.78 6.19
CA GLN A 168 -33.97 -9.39 4.96
C GLN A 168 -33.17 -8.80 3.80
N THR A 169 -32.67 -9.68 2.93
CA THR A 169 -31.89 -9.41 1.71
C THR A 169 -30.47 -8.87 1.90
N ASN A 170 -29.50 -9.78 1.77
CA ASN A 170 -28.15 -9.50 1.30
C ASN A 170 -28.19 -9.49 -0.24
N GLN A 171 -27.94 -8.35 -0.87
CA GLN A 171 -27.51 -8.29 -2.27
C GLN A 171 -26.25 -7.45 -2.35
#